data_AF-A0A4R1KSU0-F1
#
_entry.id   AF-A0A4R1KSU0-F1
#
_cell.length_a   1.000
_cell.length_b   1.000
_cell.length_c   1.000
_cell.angle_alpha   90.00
_cell.angle_beta   90.00
_cell.angle_gamma   90.00
#
_symmetry.space_group_name_H-M   'P 1'
#
loop_
_entity.id
_entity.type
_entity.pdbx_description
1 polymer ?
#
loop_
_entity_poly.entity_id
_entity_poly.type
_entity_poly.pdbx_seq_one_letter_code
_entity_poly.pdbx_strand_id
1 'polypeptide(L)'
;MGSSLDLPIERQRELAVIFGYGDDLTKWRKYMQECEQEFEDDENEIEEDPTQAEIAQKIHDLETNPYAIEYYRRITDNYDLTVEQQIKHLRNLKTKD
;
A
#
# COMPACT_ATOMS: atom_id res chain seq x y z
N MET A 1 -0.05 -6.30 13.92
CA MET A 1 -0.10 -7.71 13.45
C MET A 1 1.28 -8.33 13.67
N GLY A 2 1.42 -9.66 13.68
CA GLY A 2 2.75 -10.30 13.72
C GLY A 2 3.33 -10.40 12.31
N SER A 3 4.62 -10.13 12.15
CA SER A 3 5.30 -10.17 10.85
C SER A 3 5.41 -11.61 10.35
N SER A 4 5.32 -11.82 9.02
CA SER A 4 5.65 -13.13 8.43
C SER A 4 7.14 -13.48 8.58
N LEU A 5 8.00 -12.49 8.87
CA LEU A 5 9.41 -12.65 9.20
C LEU A 5 9.63 -13.14 10.64
N ASP A 6 8.62 -13.08 11.51
CA ASP A 6 8.66 -13.61 12.89
C ASP A 6 8.41 -15.13 12.94
N LEU A 7 7.96 -15.73 11.84
CA LEU A 7 7.71 -17.17 11.76
C LEU A 7 9.03 -17.98 11.78
N PRO A 8 9.01 -19.25 12.24
CA PRO A 8 10.16 -20.14 12.10
C PRO A 8 10.66 -20.26 10.65
N ILE A 9 11.96 -20.49 10.47
CA ILE A 9 12.61 -20.48 9.14
C ILE A 9 12.00 -21.49 8.16
N GLU A 10 11.52 -22.63 8.66
CA GLU A 10 10.83 -23.64 7.87
C GLU A 10 9.51 -23.11 7.30
N ARG A 11 8.75 -22.38 8.13
CA ARG A 11 7.50 -21.74 7.69
C ARG A 11 7.75 -20.62 6.70
N GLN A 12 8.82 -19.84 6.89
CA GLN A 12 9.18 -18.81 5.92
C GLN A 12 9.55 -19.40 4.54
N ARG A 13 10.23 -20.55 4.51
CA ARG A 13 10.52 -21.26 3.25
C ARG A 13 9.26 -21.76 2.55
N GLU A 14 8.33 -22.36 3.30
CA GLU A 14 7.03 -22.77 2.75
C GLU A 14 6.30 -21.59 2.12
N LEU A 15 6.29 -20.43 2.80
CA LEU A 15 5.69 -19.21 2.26
C LEU A 15 6.42 -18.70 1.02
N ALA A 16 7.76 -18.66 1.01
CA ALA A 16 8.53 -18.24 -0.17
C ALA A 16 8.19 -19.09 -1.41
N VAL A 17 8.00 -20.40 -1.25
CA VAL A 17 7.55 -21.29 -2.33
C VAL A 17 6.12 -20.96 -2.76
N ILE A 18 5.18 -20.81 -1.81
CA ILE A 18 3.78 -20.46 -2.09
C ILE A 18 3.67 -19.13 -2.86
N PHE A 19 4.48 -18.14 -2.50
CA PHE A 19 4.50 -16.83 -3.13
C PHE A 19 5.34 -16.77 -4.42
N GLY A 20 5.85 -17.92 -4.91
CA GLY A 20 6.55 -18.01 -6.20
C GLY A 20 8.02 -17.58 -6.18
N TYR A 21 8.60 -17.38 -5.01
CA TYR A 21 10.04 -17.12 -4.84
C TYR A 21 10.87 -18.42 -4.81
N GLY A 22 10.21 -19.58 -4.74
CA GLY A 22 10.88 -20.88 -4.70
C GLY A 22 11.76 -21.00 -3.46
N ASP A 23 12.99 -21.47 -3.66
CA ASP A 23 13.99 -21.61 -2.57
C ASP A 23 14.73 -20.29 -2.26
N ASP A 24 14.45 -19.19 -2.98
CA ASP A 24 15.10 -17.89 -2.77
C ASP A 24 14.47 -17.14 -1.59
N LEU A 25 14.75 -17.64 -0.39
CA LEU A 25 14.27 -17.06 0.86
C LEU A 25 14.79 -15.63 1.08
N THR A 26 16.00 -15.32 0.61
CA THR A 26 16.59 -13.97 0.75
C THR A 26 15.78 -12.95 -0.01
N LYS A 27 15.42 -13.25 -1.25
CA LYS A 27 14.60 -12.36 -2.08
C LYS A 27 13.18 -12.18 -1.52
N TRP A 28 12.57 -13.27 -1.03
CA TRP A 28 11.26 -13.19 -0.38
C TRP A 28 11.32 -12.34 0.90
N ARG A 29 12.32 -12.54 1.76
CA ARG A 29 12.46 -11.74 2.99
C ARG A 29 12.70 -10.25 2.72
N LYS A 30 13.48 -9.91 1.69
CA LYS A 30 13.68 -8.51 1.27
C LYS A 30 12.37 -7.86 0.84
N TYR A 31 11.58 -8.58 0.04
CA TYR A 31 10.26 -8.12 -0.38
C TYR A 31 9.31 -7.91 0.81
N MET A 32 9.28 -8.86 1.76
CA MET A 32 8.46 -8.70 2.97
C MET A 32 8.86 -7.48 3.81
N GLN A 33 10.17 -7.20 3.93
CA GLN A 33 10.66 -5.99 4.61
C GLN A 33 10.24 -4.70 3.89
N GLU A 34 10.29 -4.69 2.56
CA GLU A 34 9.81 -3.56 1.75
C GLU A 34 8.30 -3.35 1.97
N CYS A 35 7.51 -4.42 1.98
CA CYS A 35 6.07 -4.33 2.28
C CYS A 35 5.77 -3.87 3.71
N GLU A 36 6.55 -4.30 4.71
CA GLU A 36 6.40 -3.83 6.10
C GLU A 36 6.72 -2.34 6.22
N GLN A 37 7.80 -1.88 5.57
CA GLN A 37 8.14 -0.46 5.55
C GLN A 37 7.07 0.38 4.85
N GLU A 38 6.56 -0.07 3.69
CA GLU A 38 5.45 0.59 3.00
C GLU A 38 4.21 0.66 3.89
N PHE A 39 3.92 -0.40 4.65
CA PHE A 39 2.78 -0.44 5.56
C PHE A 39 2.96 0.48 6.77
N GLU A 40 4.16 0.54 7.35
CA GLU A 40 4.46 1.48 8.45
C GLU A 40 4.42 2.94 7.99
N ASP A 41 4.96 3.23 6.80
CA ASP A 41 4.92 4.57 6.21
C ASP A 41 3.46 4.97 5.90
N ASP A 42 2.65 4.06 5.37
CA ASP A 42 1.22 4.27 5.11
C ASP A 42 0.40 4.39 6.42
N GLU A 43 0.68 3.59 7.46
CA GLU A 43 0.04 3.72 8.78
C GLU A 43 0.34 5.10 9.41
N ASN A 44 1.57 5.58 9.27
CA ASN A 44 1.95 6.92 9.73
C ASN A 44 1.32 8.05 8.87
N GLU A 45 1.09 7.85 7.57
CA GLU A 45 0.32 8.79 6.73
C GLU A 45 -1.17 8.84 7.13
N ILE A 46 -1.72 7.78 7.73
CA ILE A 46 -3.13 7.72 8.16
C ILE A 46 -3.37 8.45 9.50
N GLU A 47 -2.33 8.66 10.33
CA GLU A 47 -2.48 9.32 11.63
C GLU A 47 -2.64 10.86 11.56
N GLU A 48 -2.30 11.50 10.45
CA GLU A 48 -2.50 12.94 10.24
C GLU A 48 -3.43 13.25 9.07
N ASP A 49 -4.37 14.19 9.26
CA ASP A 49 -5.14 14.77 8.16
C ASP A 49 -4.16 15.29 7.07
N PRO A 50 -4.35 14.99 5.77
CA PRO A 50 -3.45 15.45 4.72
C PRO A 50 -3.48 16.97 4.57
N THR A 51 -2.46 17.56 3.96
CA THR A 51 -2.51 18.96 3.53
C THR A 51 -3.30 19.13 2.23
N GLN A 52 -3.75 20.35 1.94
CA GLN A 52 -4.37 20.69 0.66
C GLN A 52 -3.43 20.40 -0.53
N ALA A 53 -2.12 20.61 -0.36
CA ALA A 53 -1.11 20.35 -1.38
C ALA A 53 -0.95 18.85 -1.67
N GLU A 54 -0.93 18.01 -0.63
CA GLU A 54 -0.88 16.54 -0.77
C GLU A 54 -2.14 16.02 -1.46
N ILE A 55 -3.33 16.53 -1.10
CA ILE A 55 -4.58 16.19 -1.80
C ILE A 55 -4.49 16.57 -3.29
N ALA A 56 -3.99 17.77 -3.60
CA ALA A 56 -3.85 18.23 -4.97
C ALA A 56 -2.90 17.33 -5.79
N GLN A 57 -1.78 16.90 -5.19
CA GLN A 57 -0.86 15.96 -5.84
C GLN A 57 -1.50 14.59 -6.07
N LYS A 58 -2.18 14.03 -5.05
CA LYS A 58 -2.88 12.73 -5.17
C LYS A 58 -3.96 12.77 -6.26
N ILE A 59 -4.67 13.88 -6.42
CA ILE A 59 -5.63 14.09 -7.52
C ILE A 59 -4.91 14.19 -8.87
N HIS A 60 -3.82 14.95 -8.96
CA HIS A 60 -3.05 15.08 -10.19
C HIS A 60 -2.54 13.72 -10.70
N ASP A 61 -2.04 12.88 -9.80
CA ASP A 61 -1.57 11.54 -10.14
C ASP A 61 -2.72 10.66 -10.66
N LEU A 62 -3.91 10.76 -10.05
CA LEU A 62 -5.12 10.06 -10.53
C LEU A 62 -5.58 10.53 -11.93
N GLU A 63 -5.36 11.79 -12.28
CA GLU A 63 -5.72 12.36 -13.58
C GLU A 63 -4.69 12.05 -14.67
N THR A 64 -3.41 11.90 -14.31
CA THR A 64 -2.30 11.78 -15.27
C THR A 64 -1.73 10.37 -15.39
N ASN A 65 -1.87 9.53 -14.36
CA ASN A 65 -1.35 8.17 -14.34
C ASN A 65 -2.50 7.15 -14.26
N PRO A 66 -2.74 6.35 -15.33
CA PRO A 66 -3.83 5.36 -15.33
C PRO A 66 -3.65 4.24 -14.29
N TYR A 67 -2.46 4.06 -13.74
CA TYR A 67 -2.18 3.05 -12.70
C TYR A 67 -2.34 3.59 -11.27
N ALA A 68 -2.50 4.90 -11.07
CA ALA A 68 -2.62 5.47 -9.73
C ALA A 68 -3.84 4.93 -8.96
N ILE A 69 -4.92 4.58 -9.66
CA ILE A 69 -6.12 4.00 -9.03
C ILE A 69 -5.88 2.60 -8.45
N GLU A 70 -4.91 1.85 -8.96
CA GLU A 70 -4.60 0.49 -8.50
C GLU A 70 -4.08 0.48 -7.06
N TYR A 71 -3.35 1.53 -6.65
CA TYR A 71 -2.94 1.70 -5.26
C TYR A 71 -4.17 1.78 -4.34
N TYR A 72 -5.11 2.68 -4.64
CA TYR A 72 -6.33 2.87 -3.84
C TYR A 72 -7.21 1.62 -3.80
N ARG A 73 -7.32 0.88 -4.91
CA ARG A 73 -8.08 -0.38 -4.97
C ARG A 73 -7.51 -1.43 -4.03
N ARG A 74 -6.18 -1.54 -3.95
CA ARG A 74 -5.49 -2.51 -3.09
C ARG A 74 -5.63 -2.16 -1.62
N ILE A 75 -5.42 -0.90 -1.24
CA ILE A 75 -5.51 -0.49 0.17
C ILE A 75 -6.95 -0.54 0.69
N THR A 76 -7.95 -0.33 -0.17
CA THR A 76 -9.37 -0.36 0.21
C THR A 76 -10.06 -1.71 0.00
N ASP A 77 -9.34 -2.69 -0.58
CA ASP A 77 -9.88 -3.97 -1.08
C ASP A 77 -11.15 -3.79 -1.93
N ASN A 78 -11.22 -2.71 -2.70
CA ASN A 78 -12.36 -2.35 -3.54
C ASN A 78 -11.92 -2.16 -4.99
N TYR A 79 -11.86 -3.27 -5.74
CA TYR A 79 -11.44 -3.25 -7.15
C TYR A 79 -12.44 -2.57 -8.10
N ASP A 80 -13.68 -2.34 -7.67
CA ASP A 80 -14.69 -1.59 -8.42
C ASP A 80 -14.55 -0.06 -8.23
N LEU A 81 -13.66 0.39 -7.33
CA LEU A 81 -13.41 1.82 -7.09
C LEU A 81 -12.98 2.51 -8.39
N THR A 82 -13.66 3.60 -8.72
CA THR A 82 -13.35 4.43 -9.89
C THR A 82 -12.46 5.62 -9.53
N VAL A 83 -11.71 6.12 -10.52
CA VAL A 83 -10.92 7.36 -10.40
C VAL A 83 -11.79 8.52 -9.92
N GLU A 84 -12.99 8.69 -10.49
CA GLU A 84 -13.90 9.78 -10.11
C GLU A 84 -14.37 9.67 -8.65
N GLN A 85 -14.67 8.46 -8.19
CA GLN A 85 -15.05 8.21 -6.80
C GLN A 85 -13.90 8.55 -5.86
N GLN A 86 -12.68 8.16 -6.20
CA GLN A 86 -11.50 8.46 -5.38
C GLN A 86 -11.18 9.95 -5.36
N ILE A 87 -11.21 10.64 -6.51
CA ILE A 87 -11.03 12.10 -6.56
C ILE A 87 -12.10 12.82 -5.73
N LYS A 88 -13.36 12.37 -5.81
CA LYS A 88 -14.44 12.93 -4.99
C LYS A 88 -14.19 12.69 -3.50
N HIS A 89 -13.71 11.52 -3.12
CA HIS A 89 -13.35 11.23 -1.73
C HIS A 89 -12.22 12.17 -1.26
N LEU A 90 -11.13 12.27 -2.01
CA LEU A 90 -9.98 13.14 -1.71
C LEU A 90 -10.40 14.61 -1.54
N ARG A 91 -11.28 15.13 -2.41
CA ARG A 91 -11.80 16.51 -2.30
C ARG A 91 -12.64 16.78 -1.05
N ASN A 92 -13.16 15.74 -0.39
CA ASN A 92 -13.96 15.85 0.82
C ASN A 92 -13.18 15.50 2.10
N LEU A 93 -11.91 15.12 1.99
CA LEU A 93 -11.06 14.88 3.14
C LEU A 93 -10.84 16.19 3.90
N LYS A 94 -10.80 16.07 5.23
CA LYS A 94 -10.40 17.17 6.09
C LYS A 94 -8.90 17.38 5.94
N THR A 95 -8.47 18.63 5.88
CA THR A 95 -7.05 18.99 5.80
C THR A 95 -6.52 19.50 7.12
N LYS A 96 -5.22 19.33 7.35
CA LYS A 96 -4.54 19.89 8.54
C LYS A 96 -4.18 21.38 8.41
N ASP A 97 -4.16 21.92 7.20
CA ASP A 97 -3.93 23.34 6.88
C ASP A 97 -5.17 24.06 6.33
#